data_AF-A0A962NM13-F1
#
_entry.id   AF-A0A962NM13-F1
#
_cell.length_a   1.000
_cell.length_b   1.000
_cell.length_c   1.000
_cell.angle_alpha   90.00
_cell.angle_beta   90.00
_cell.angle_gamma   90.00
#
_symmetry.space_group_name_H-M   'P 1'
#
loop_
_entity.id
_entity.type
_entity.pdbx_description
1 polymer ?
#
loop_
_entity_poly.entity_id
_entity_poly.type
_entity_poly.pdbx_seq_one_letter_code
_entity_poly.pdbx_strand_id
1 'polypeptide(L)'
;MTTELIMASLESAAEAQGDISPAIYENYFQRCPGSEALMSHIDHIVRGRMLEEVFRLLMADSLEAEAGYLNFEVNNHKLAYNVEPHMYGNLLQAVRDTVQTAAGNDWQEAWAQAWDQRIEELSGEISKRL
;
A
#
# COMPACT_ATOMS: atom_id res chain seq x y z
N MET A 1 -14.36 -10.15 -7.22
CA MET A 1 -14.83 -8.78 -7.48
C MET A 1 -13.90 -7.72 -6.92
N THR A 2 -13.75 -7.52 -5.60
CA THR A 2 -12.86 -6.45 -5.07
C THR A 2 -11.40 -6.60 -5.54
N THR A 3 -10.81 -7.80 -5.42
CA THR A 3 -9.44 -8.07 -5.89
C THR A 3 -9.26 -7.80 -7.39
N GLU A 4 -10.21 -8.23 -8.23
CA GLU A 4 -10.15 -8.03 -9.69
C GLU A 4 -10.19 -6.54 -10.06
N LEU A 5 -10.97 -5.73 -9.33
CA LEU A 5 -11.03 -4.28 -9.54
C LEU A 5 -9.72 -3.59 -9.11
N ILE A 6 -9.10 -4.05 -8.02
CA ILE A 6 -7.77 -3.58 -7.60
C ILE A 6 -6.74 -3.90 -8.69
N MET A 7 -6.69 -5.14 -9.16
CA MET A 7 -5.78 -5.58 -10.21
C MET A 7 -5.96 -4.77 -11.50
N ALA A 8 -7.20 -4.62 -11.98
CA ALA A 8 -7.49 -3.85 -13.19
C ALA A 8 -7.06 -2.38 -13.06
N SER A 9 -7.24 -1.77 -11.89
CA SER A 9 -6.78 -0.38 -11.66
C SER A 9 -5.24 -0.26 -11.64
N LEU A 10 -4.54 -1.25 -11.09
CA LEU A 10 -3.08 -1.32 -11.09
C LEU A 10 -2.53 -1.53 -12.51
N GLU A 11 -3.15 -2.40 -13.29
CA GLU A 11 -2.83 -2.61 -14.70
C GLU A 11 -3.01 -1.31 -15.51
N SER A 12 -4.13 -0.61 -15.35
CA SER A 12 -4.37 0.69 -15.98
C SER A 12 -3.29 1.73 -15.62
N ALA A 13 -2.91 1.83 -14.35
CA ALA A 13 -1.84 2.73 -13.92
C ALA A 13 -0.47 2.37 -14.53
N ALA A 14 -0.14 1.07 -14.59
CA ALA A 14 1.10 0.58 -15.17
C ALA A 14 1.18 0.80 -16.68
N GLU A 15 0.07 0.62 -17.40
CA GLU A 15 -0.01 0.91 -18.84
C GLU A 15 0.15 2.41 -19.13
N ALA A 16 -0.37 3.27 -18.26
CA ALA A 16 -0.33 4.72 -18.43
C ALA A 16 1.05 5.33 -18.09
N GLN A 17 1.71 4.87 -17.02
CA GLN A 17 2.91 5.53 -16.48
C GLN A 17 4.13 4.63 -16.27
N GLY A 18 4.01 3.32 -16.46
CA GLY A 18 5.08 2.37 -16.18
C GLY A 18 5.31 2.21 -14.68
N ASP A 19 6.54 2.49 -14.22
CA ASP A 19 6.89 2.36 -12.80
C ASP A 19 6.37 3.55 -11.97
N ILE A 20 5.31 3.30 -11.21
CA ILE A 20 4.70 4.29 -10.30
C ILE A 20 5.34 4.30 -8.89
N SER A 21 6.30 3.42 -8.60
CA SER A 21 6.91 3.28 -7.27
C SER A 21 7.54 4.59 -6.73
N PRO A 22 8.27 5.39 -7.54
CA PRO A 22 8.79 6.66 -7.06
C PRO A 22 7.70 7.63 -6.61
N ALA A 23 6.60 7.70 -7.37
CA ALA A 23 5.47 8.58 -7.07
C ALA A 23 4.70 8.14 -5.80
N ILE A 24 4.61 6.83 -5.54
CA ILE A 24 4.01 6.31 -4.30
C ILE A 24 4.80 6.81 -3.08
N TYR A 25 6.13 6.71 -3.11
CA TYR A 25 6.96 7.17 -1.99
C TYR A 25 6.92 8.68 -1.83
N GLU A 26 6.93 9.44 -2.92
CA GLU A 26 6.76 10.89 -2.87
C GLU A 26 5.43 11.27 -2.20
N ASN A 27 4.32 10.69 -2.65
CA ASN A 27 3.00 10.92 -2.06
C ASN A 27 2.94 10.47 -0.59
N TYR A 28 3.57 9.35 -0.25
CA TYR A 28 3.61 8.84 1.11
C TYR A 28 4.38 9.76 2.06
N PHE A 29 5.55 10.25 1.64
CA PHE A 29 6.38 11.13 2.45
C PHE A 29 5.79 12.53 2.60
N GLN A 30 5.14 13.06 1.56
CA GLN A 30 4.36 14.29 1.66
C GLN A 30 3.21 14.15 2.66
N ARG A 31 2.52 13.00 2.66
CA ARG A 31 1.39 12.70 3.55
C ARG A 31 1.82 12.38 4.98
N CYS A 32 2.98 11.77 5.17
CA CYS A 32 3.50 11.33 6.47
C CYS A 32 5.01 11.63 6.59
N PRO A 33 5.41 12.88 6.89
CA PRO A 33 6.83 13.24 6.96
C PRO A 33 7.65 12.41 7.98
N GLY A 34 6.99 11.88 9.02
CA GLY A 34 7.62 10.97 9.98
C GLY A 34 8.12 9.67 9.34
N SER A 35 7.43 9.15 8.31
CA SER A 35 7.88 7.96 7.58
C SER A 35 9.08 8.24 6.70
N GLU A 36 9.20 9.44 6.12
CA GLU A 36 10.39 9.85 5.36
C GLU A 36 11.64 9.85 6.24
N ALA A 37 11.54 10.43 7.44
CA ALA A 37 12.62 10.44 8.40
C ALA A 37 13.05 9.02 8.77
N LEU A 38 12.08 8.14 9.05
CA LEU A 38 12.30 6.74 9.38
C LEU A 38 13.00 5.99 8.24
N MET A 39 12.56 6.21 7.01
CA MET A 39 13.02 5.47 5.83
C MET A 39 14.23 6.10 5.14
N SER A 40 14.76 7.22 5.65
CA SER A 40 15.81 8.01 5.00
C SER A 40 17.11 7.23 4.70
N HIS A 41 17.38 6.16 5.45
CA HIS A 41 18.53 5.27 5.27
C HIS A 41 18.23 3.99 4.49
N ILE A 42 16.96 3.76 4.14
CA ILE A 42 16.53 2.57 3.39
C ILE A 42 16.77 2.80 1.90
N ASP A 43 17.56 1.94 1.28
CA ASP A 43 17.85 2.03 -0.15
C ASP A 43 16.62 1.70 -1.04
N HIS A 44 16.73 2.07 -2.31
CA HIS A 44 15.67 1.89 -3.30
C HIS A 44 15.30 0.42 -3.56
N ILE A 45 16.23 -0.53 -3.37
CA ILE A 45 15.97 -1.96 -3.59
C ILE A 45 15.11 -2.51 -2.45
N VAL A 46 15.43 -2.17 -1.21
CA VAL A 46 14.63 -2.56 -0.03
C VAL A 46 13.24 -1.92 -0.11
N ARG A 47 13.15 -0.65 -0.49
CA ARG A 47 11.88 0.03 -0.74
C ARG A 47 11.05 -0.66 -1.84
N GLY A 48 11.69 -1.06 -2.94
CA GLY A 48 11.03 -1.84 -3.99
C GLY A 48 10.39 -3.12 -3.44
N ARG A 49 11.15 -3.91 -2.66
CA ARG A 49 10.64 -5.13 -2.02
C ARG A 49 9.49 -4.87 -1.04
N MET A 50 9.53 -3.76 -0.31
CA MET A 50 8.41 -3.37 0.55
C MET A 50 7.14 -3.12 -0.26
N LEU A 51 7.25 -2.40 -1.38
CA LEU A 51 6.10 -2.16 -2.26
C LEU A 51 5.60 -3.45 -2.94
N GLU A 52 6.49 -4.37 -3.32
CA GLU A 52 6.09 -5.69 -3.83
C GLU A 52 5.18 -6.43 -2.84
N GLU A 53 5.53 -6.43 -1.54
CA GLU A 53 4.71 -7.05 -0.51
C GLU A 53 3.39 -6.30 -0.27
N VAL A 54 3.40 -4.97 -0.34
CA VAL A 54 2.17 -4.16 -0.28
C VAL A 54 1.23 -4.51 -1.43
N PHE A 55 1.73 -4.58 -2.67
CA PHE A 55 0.93 -4.99 -3.82
C PHE A 55 0.43 -6.42 -3.67
N ARG A 56 1.27 -7.35 -3.22
CA ARG A 56 0.87 -8.74 -2.97
C ARG A 56 -0.29 -8.83 -1.99
N LEU A 57 -0.25 -8.09 -0.88
CA LEU A 57 -1.34 -8.03 0.10
C LEU A 57 -2.59 -7.36 -0.48
N LEU A 58 -2.44 -6.26 -1.23
CA LEU A 58 -3.55 -5.58 -1.91
C LEU A 58 -4.23 -6.47 -2.95
N MET A 59 -3.53 -7.45 -3.51
CA MET A 59 -4.04 -8.41 -4.48
C MET A 59 -4.36 -9.79 -3.88
N ALA A 60 -4.19 -9.97 -2.57
CA ALA A 60 -4.48 -11.26 -1.94
C ALA A 60 -5.99 -11.57 -2.01
N ASP A 61 -6.32 -12.83 -2.28
CA ASP A 61 -7.71 -13.32 -2.26
C ASP A 61 -8.29 -13.40 -0.85
N SER A 62 -7.43 -13.66 0.15
CA SER A 62 -7.81 -13.76 1.55
C SER A 62 -6.72 -13.21 2.46
N LEU A 63 -7.02 -12.11 3.15
CA LEU A 63 -6.12 -11.56 4.18
C LEU A 63 -6.07 -12.43 5.44
N GLU A 64 -7.06 -13.29 5.66
CA GLU A 64 -7.02 -14.26 6.76
C GLU A 64 -5.92 -15.32 6.53
N ALA A 65 -5.75 -15.76 5.28
CA ALA A 65 -4.64 -16.66 4.92
C ALA A 65 -3.27 -16.00 5.11
N GLU A 66 -3.20 -14.67 5.05
CA GLU A 66 -2.00 -13.86 5.28
C GLU A 66 -1.72 -13.58 6.76
N ALA A 67 -2.55 -14.10 7.68
CA ALA A 67 -2.48 -13.72 9.08
C ALA A 67 -1.11 -13.98 9.73
N GLY A 68 -0.46 -15.08 9.37
CA GLY A 68 0.88 -15.42 9.87
C GLY A 68 1.96 -14.44 9.40
N TYR A 69 1.90 -14.06 8.12
CA TYR A 69 2.79 -13.06 7.54
C TYR A 69 2.57 -11.69 8.17
N LEU A 70 1.32 -11.23 8.25
CA LEU A 70 0.98 -9.95 8.87
C LEU A 70 1.38 -9.90 10.36
N ASN A 71 1.24 -11.01 11.09
CA ASN A 71 1.71 -11.10 12.49
C ASN A 71 3.23 -10.89 12.58
N PHE A 72 3.99 -11.53 11.70
CA PHE A 72 5.45 -11.38 11.69
C PHE A 72 5.84 -9.94 11.32
N GLU A 73 5.31 -9.43 10.21
CA GLU A 73 5.69 -8.12 9.69
C GLU A 73 5.30 -6.97 10.62
N VAL A 74 4.08 -6.94 11.16
CA VAL A 74 3.66 -5.85 12.06
C VAL A 74 4.50 -5.83 13.33
N ASN A 75 4.82 -7.00 13.89
CA ASN A 75 5.71 -7.09 15.05
C ASN A 75 7.12 -6.62 14.72
N ASN A 76 7.67 -7.03 13.57
CA ASN A 76 9.01 -6.62 13.15
C ASN A 76 9.07 -5.10 12.92
N HIS A 77 8.11 -4.54 12.18
CA HIS A 77 8.01 -3.10 11.93
C HIS A 77 7.88 -2.28 13.23
N LYS A 78 7.09 -2.76 14.20
CA LYS A 78 6.93 -2.11 15.50
C LYS A 78 8.21 -2.20 16.35
N LEU A 79 8.76 -3.40 16.51
CA LEU A 79 9.84 -3.67 17.49
C LEU A 79 11.23 -3.33 16.98
N ALA A 80 11.50 -3.55 15.69
CA ALA A 80 12.82 -3.33 15.08
C ALA A 80 12.93 -1.94 14.44
N TYR A 81 11.83 -1.42 13.89
CA TYR A 81 11.84 -0.23 13.05
C TYR A 81 11.03 0.95 13.58
N ASN A 82 10.40 0.83 14.76
CA ASN A 82 9.60 1.90 15.38
C ASN A 82 8.51 2.48 14.46
N VAL A 83 7.93 1.65 13.58
CA VAL A 83 6.81 2.08 12.73
C VAL A 83 5.58 2.32 13.59
N GLU A 84 4.96 3.47 13.38
CA GLU A 84 3.75 3.87 14.10
C GLU A 84 2.47 3.42 13.37
N PRO A 85 1.37 3.13 14.08
CA PRO A 85 0.10 2.70 13.49
C PRO A 85 -0.39 3.52 12.29
N HIS A 86 -0.27 4.84 12.35
CA HIS A 86 -0.78 5.73 11.30
C HIS A 86 0.03 5.62 10.00
N MET A 87 1.27 5.14 10.04
CA MET A 87 2.15 5.04 8.88
C MET A 87 1.61 4.03 7.85
N TYR A 88 1.02 2.91 8.30
CA TYR A 88 0.43 1.90 7.41
C TYR A 88 -0.72 2.47 6.58
N GLY A 89 -1.68 3.12 7.25
CA GLY A 89 -2.83 3.74 6.57
C GLY A 89 -2.38 4.81 5.58
N ASN A 90 -1.38 5.63 5.95
CA ASN A 90 -0.85 6.64 5.06
C ASN A 90 -0.14 6.06 3.82
N LEU A 91 0.58 4.94 3.96
CA LEU A 91 1.17 4.23 2.81
C LEU A 91 0.10 3.69 1.88
N LEU A 92 -0.92 3.01 2.42
CA LEU A 92 -2.01 2.45 1.61
C LEU A 92 -2.79 3.53 0.85
N GLN A 93 -3.05 4.67 1.50
CA GLN A 93 -3.68 5.82 0.85
C GLN A 93 -2.79 6.43 -0.23
N ALA A 94 -1.47 6.54 0.02
CA ALA A 94 -0.53 7.01 -1.00
C ALA A 94 -0.49 6.09 -2.22
N VAL A 95 -0.58 4.76 -2.04
CA VAL A 95 -0.69 3.83 -3.17
C VAL A 95 -1.96 4.11 -3.98
N ARG A 96 -3.14 4.12 -3.33
CA ARG A 96 -4.44 4.40 -3.98
C ARG A 96 -4.41 5.70 -4.77
N ASP A 97 -3.98 6.79 -4.15
CA ASP A 97 -3.99 8.11 -4.78
C ASP A 97 -3.02 8.20 -5.95
N THR A 98 -1.90 7.46 -5.88
CA THR A 98 -0.95 7.36 -7.00
C THR A 98 -1.56 6.58 -8.16
N VAL A 99 -2.23 5.45 -7.89
CA VAL A 99 -2.93 4.66 -8.92
C VAL A 99 -4.05 5.49 -9.55
N GLN A 100 -4.82 6.22 -8.75
CA GLN A 100 -5.87 7.12 -9.23
C GLN A 100 -5.29 8.22 -10.14
N THR A 101 -4.22 8.86 -9.71
CA THR A 101 -3.53 9.89 -10.51
C THR A 101 -2.97 9.31 -11.80
N ALA A 102 -2.44 8.08 -11.74
CA ALA A 102 -1.84 7.40 -12.89
C ALA A 102 -2.88 6.99 -13.93
N ALA A 103 -4.01 6.42 -13.51
CA ALA A 103 -5.12 6.07 -14.38
C ALA A 103 -5.82 7.30 -14.98
N GLY A 104 -5.79 8.45 -14.28
CA GLY A 104 -6.31 9.71 -14.78
C GLY A 104 -7.79 9.61 -15.19
N ASN A 105 -8.08 9.81 -16.47
CA ASN A 105 -9.45 9.77 -16.99
C ASN A 105 -10.06 8.35 -17.01
N ASP A 106 -9.23 7.30 -16.94
CA ASP A 106 -9.70 5.91 -16.92
C ASP A 106 -10.14 5.47 -15.52
N TRP A 107 -9.89 6.29 -14.49
CA TRP A 107 -10.29 6.00 -13.12
C TRP A 107 -11.82 5.95 -12.98
N GLN A 108 -12.32 4.86 -12.38
CA GLN A 108 -13.75 4.59 -12.25
C GLN A 108 -14.20 4.59 -10.79
N GLU A 109 -15.46 4.94 -10.58
CA GLU A 109 -16.12 4.90 -9.25
C GLU A 109 -16.06 3.50 -8.62
N ALA A 110 -16.18 2.44 -9.43
CA ALA A 110 -16.05 1.07 -8.96
C ALA A 110 -14.65 0.76 -8.39
N TRP A 111 -13.59 1.33 -8.99
CA TRP A 111 -12.23 1.19 -8.46
C TRP A 111 -12.08 1.96 -7.15
N ALA A 112 -12.61 3.18 -7.06
CA ALA A 112 -12.58 3.96 -5.82
C ALA A 112 -13.20 3.17 -4.65
N GLN A 113 -14.40 2.60 -4.83
CA GLN A 113 -15.07 1.81 -3.81
C GLN A 113 -14.29 0.53 -3.46
N ALA A 114 -13.72 -0.14 -4.46
CA ALA A 114 -12.89 -1.32 -4.22
C ALA A 114 -11.62 -1.00 -3.42
N TRP A 115 -10.96 0.12 -3.71
CA TRP A 115 -9.81 0.60 -2.95
C TRP A 115 -10.18 0.98 -1.53
N ASP A 116 -11.26 1.71 -1.32
CA ASP A 116 -11.71 2.11 0.02
C ASP A 116 -12.02 0.86 0.87
N GLN A 117 -12.73 -0.12 0.30
CA GLN A 117 -13.00 -1.40 0.97
C GLN A 117 -11.71 -2.17 1.27
N ARG A 118 -10.80 -2.32 0.30
CA ARG A 118 -9.56 -3.08 0.47
C ARG A 118 -8.64 -2.45 1.51
N ILE A 119 -8.56 -1.12 1.55
CA ILE A 119 -7.78 -0.40 2.57
C ILE A 119 -8.41 -0.59 3.94
N GLU A 120 -9.74 -0.53 4.06
CA GLU A 120 -10.43 -0.79 5.32
C GLU A 120 -10.16 -2.21 5.83
N GLU A 121 -10.27 -3.23 4.97
CA GLU A 121 -9.99 -4.63 5.30
C GLU A 121 -8.55 -4.82 5.78
N LEU A 122 -7.57 -4.34 5.02
CA LEU A 122 -6.15 -4.49 5.36
C LEU A 122 -5.75 -3.67 6.60
N SER A 123 -6.29 -2.46 6.75
CA SER A 123 -6.08 -1.65 7.94
C SER A 123 -6.69 -2.31 9.17
N GLY A 124 -7.85 -2.96 9.03
CA GLY A 124 -8.50 -3.75 10.08
C GLY A 124 -7.63 -4.93 10.51
N GLU A 125 -7.05 -5.66 9.55
CA GLU A 125 -6.12 -6.74 9.86
C GLU A 125 -4.85 -6.23 10.55
N ILE A 126 -4.23 -5.16 10.06
CA ILE A 126 -3.06 -4.56 10.72
C ILE A 126 -3.40 -4.12 12.15
N SER A 127 -4.55 -3.47 12.34
CA SER A 127 -4.99 -2.97 13.64
C SER A 127 -5.19 -4.06 14.70
N LYS A 128 -5.57 -5.28 14.30
CA LYS A 128 -5.65 -6.43 15.21
C LYS A 128 -4.29 -6.86 15.79
N ARG A 129 -3.18 -6.34 15.24
CA ARG A 129 -1.81 -6.78 15.52
C ARG A 129 -0.92 -5.68 16.11
N LEU A 130 -1.43 -4.46 16.23
CA LEU A 130 -0.74 -3.31 16.82
C LEU A 130 -0.84 -3.32 18.35
#